data_AF-A0A918EK11-F1
#
_entry.id   AF-A0A918EK11-F1
#
_cell.length_a   1.000
_cell.length_b   1.000
_cell.length_c   1.000
_cell.angle_alpha   90.00
_cell.angle_beta   90.00
_cell.angle_gamma   90.00
#
_symmetry.space_group_name_H-M   'P 1'
#
loop_
_entity.id
_entity.type
_entity.pdbx_description
1 polymer ?
#
loop_
_entity_poly.entity_id
_entity_poly.type
_entity_poly.pdbx_seq_one_letter_code
_entity_poly.pdbx_strand_id
1 'polypeptide(L)'
;MGGWGVAGRGEIKTGTALEAMREAGRVVARALAAAREAAAVGVPPSEPDEVARAVPAGAGVRPGRRPARPYARPCDAAGRPPGRAPPNVRHADRC
;
A
#
# COMPACT_ATOMS: atom_id res chain seq x y z
N MET A 1 -33.13 14.79 -0.38
CA MET A 1 -32.12 15.71 0.19
C MET A 1 -30.97 14.84 0.72
N GLY A 2 -29.72 14.87 0.27
CA GLY A 2 -29.06 15.75 -0.70
C GLY A 2 -28.41 14.95 -1.82
N GLY A 3 -28.49 15.53 -3.02
CA GLY A 3 -27.77 15.07 -4.19
C GLY A 3 -26.28 15.33 -4.00
N TRP A 4 -25.48 14.30 -4.23
CA TRP A 4 -24.06 14.45 -4.44
C TRP A 4 -23.89 14.86 -5.90
N GLY A 5 -23.98 16.17 -6.16
CA GLY A 5 -23.59 16.74 -7.44
C GLY A 5 -22.09 16.51 -7.63
N VAL A 6 -21.73 15.58 -8.51
CA VAL A 6 -20.34 15.29 -8.89
C VAL A 6 -20.08 15.88 -10.28
N ALA A 7 -19.84 17.19 -10.30
CA ALA A 7 -19.23 17.86 -11.44
C ALA A 7 -17.71 17.67 -11.35
N GLY A 8 -17.17 16.63 -11.98
CA GLY A 8 -15.73 16.39 -12.01
C GLY A 8 -15.34 15.31 -13.01
N ARG A 9 -14.22 15.51 -13.73
CA ARG A 9 -13.65 14.50 -14.63
C ARG A 9 -13.23 13.27 -13.82
N GLY A 10 -14.09 12.24 -13.83
CA GLY A 10 -13.89 10.97 -13.16
C GLY A 10 -15.02 10.02 -13.50
N GLU A 11 -14.74 8.72 -13.56
CA GLU A 11 -15.75 7.70 -13.85
C GLU A 11 -16.66 7.51 -12.62
N ILE A 12 -17.98 7.66 -12.81
CA ILE A 12 -18.96 7.46 -11.73
C ILE A 12 -19.17 5.96 -11.53
N LYS A 13 -18.90 5.50 -10.32
CA LYS A 13 -19.06 4.08 -9.95
C LYS A 13 -20.53 3.78 -9.65
N THR A 14 -21.00 2.62 -10.12
CA THR A 14 -22.34 2.09 -9.82
C THR A 14 -22.46 1.68 -8.36
N GLY A 15 -23.69 1.54 -7.85
CA GLY A 15 -23.91 1.06 -6.48
C GLY A 15 -23.25 -0.31 -6.22
N THR A 16 -23.32 -1.24 -7.18
CA THR A 16 -22.65 -2.54 -7.09
C THR A 16 -21.13 -2.43 -7.03
N ALA A 17 -20.54 -1.49 -7.79
CA ALA A 17 -19.11 -1.22 -7.73
C ALA A 17 -18.72 -0.63 -6.36
N LEU A 18 -19.56 0.22 -5.77
CA LEU A 18 -19.32 0.77 -4.44
C LEU A 18 -19.35 -0.32 -3.35
N GLU A 19 -20.29 -1.27 -3.41
CA GLU A 19 -20.29 -2.39 -2.46
C GLU A 19 -19.03 -3.26 -2.56
N ALA A 20 -18.60 -3.56 -3.79
CA ALA A 20 -17.35 -4.30 -4.01
C ALA A 20 -16.13 -3.54 -3.45
N MET A 21 -16.10 -2.21 -3.61
CA MET A 21 -15.04 -1.37 -3.03
C MET A 21 -15.06 -1.36 -1.50
N ARG A 22 -16.24 -1.38 -0.87
CA ARG A 22 -16.35 -1.49 0.60
C ARG A 22 -15.81 -2.81 1.10
N GLU A 23 -16.11 -3.90 0.41
CA GLU A 23 -15.61 -5.23 0.80
C GLU A 23 -14.10 -5.33 0.63
N ALA A 24 -13.57 -4.83 -0.49
CA ALA A 24 -12.12 -4.71 -0.68
C ALA A 24 -11.47 -3.87 0.44
N GLY A 25 -12.10 -2.75 0.84
CA GLY A 25 -11.64 -1.92 1.96
C GLY A 25 -11.57 -2.67 3.29
N ARG A 26 -12.54 -3.52 3.60
CA ARG A 26 -12.53 -4.36 4.81
C ARG A 26 -11.36 -5.35 4.82
N VAL A 27 -11.07 -5.97 3.68
CA VAL A 27 -9.93 -6.88 3.53
C VAL A 27 -8.60 -6.13 3.71
N VAL A 28 -8.47 -4.93 3.14
CA VAL A 28 -7.27 -4.09 3.31
C VAL A 28 -7.09 -3.68 4.78
N ALA A 29 -8.16 -3.32 5.48
CA ALA A 29 -8.10 -2.98 6.90
C ALA A 29 -7.58 -4.14 7.76
N ARG A 30 -8.05 -5.37 7.49
CA ARG A 30 -7.57 -6.60 8.16
C ARG A 30 -6.09 -6.86 7.87
N ALA A 31 -5.67 -6.70 6.61
CA ALA A 31 -4.28 -6.87 6.22
C ALA A 31 -3.35 -5.88 6.93
N LEU A 32 -3.77 -4.61 7.04
CA LEU A 32 -3.02 -3.57 7.75
C LEU A 32 -2.95 -3.81 9.26
N ALA A 33 -4.02 -4.33 9.87
CA ALA A 33 -4.00 -4.70 11.28
C ALA A 33 -3.00 -5.83 11.53
N ALA A 34 -3.05 -6.91 10.75
CA ALA A 34 -2.12 -8.04 10.87
C ALA A 34 -0.65 -7.62 10.67
N ALA A 35 -0.38 -6.76 9.68
CA ALA A 35 0.97 -6.24 9.44
C ALA A 35 1.48 -5.35 10.58
N ARG A 36 0.58 -4.62 11.27
CA ARG A 36 0.94 -3.81 12.44
C ARG A 36 1.31 -4.68 13.63
N GLU A 37 0.58 -5.77 13.87
CA GLU A 37 0.89 -6.72 14.94
C GLU A 37 2.24 -7.43 14.71
N ALA A 38 2.58 -7.71 13.44
CA ALA A 38 3.86 -8.32 13.07
C ALA A 38 5.04 -7.33 13.09
N ALA A 39 4.78 -6.02 13.14
CA ALA A 39 5.82 -5.01 13.10
C ALA A 39 6.42 -4.77 14.50
N ALA A 40 7.61 -5.31 14.73
CA ALA A 40 8.39 -5.05 15.94
C ALA A 40 9.82 -4.54 15.62
N VAL A 41 10.46 -3.92 16.60
CA VAL A 41 11.86 -3.46 16.45
C VAL A 41 12.76 -4.68 16.24
N GLY A 42 13.59 -4.63 15.20
CA GLY A 42 14.47 -5.74 14.81
C GLY A 42 13.85 -6.72 13.81
N VAL A 43 12.55 -6.60 13.50
CA VAL A 43 11.90 -7.41 12.47
C VAL A 43 12.26 -6.88 11.08
N PRO A 44 12.65 -7.75 10.13
CA PRO A 44 12.94 -7.31 8.76
C PRO A 44 11.67 -6.74 8.10
N PRO A 45 11.77 -5.67 7.31
CA PRO A 45 10.60 -5.04 6.68
C PRO A 45 9.83 -5.95 5.71
N SER A 46 10.41 -7.08 5.29
CA SER A 46 9.77 -8.10 4.46
C SER A 46 8.70 -8.89 5.20
N GLU A 47 8.86 -9.10 6.51
CA GLU A 47 7.96 -9.98 7.27
C GLU A 47 6.56 -9.37 7.45
N PRO A 48 6.40 -8.09 7.86
CA PRO A 48 5.08 -7.43 7.83
C PRO A 48 4.47 -7.35 6.42
N ASP A 49 5.30 -7.26 5.38
CA ASP A 49 4.86 -7.21 3.98
C ASP A 49 4.36 -8.58 3.48
N GLU A 50 4.97 -9.68 3.91
CA GLU A 50 4.47 -11.04 3.67
C GLU A 50 3.12 -11.27 4.37
N VAL A 51 2.98 -10.85 5.63
CA VAL A 51 1.72 -10.92 6.37
C VAL A 51 0.62 -10.12 5.66
N ALA A 52 0.93 -8.90 5.19
CA ALA A 52 -0.01 -8.08 4.44
C ALA A 52 -0.45 -8.72 3.11
N ARG A 53 0.42 -9.50 2.45
CA ARG A 53 0.09 -10.23 1.21
C ARG A 53 -0.74 -11.49 1.46
N ALA A 54 -0.56 -12.15 2.61
CA ALA A 54 -1.26 -13.37 2.94
C ALA A 54 -2.77 -13.15 3.17
N VAL A 55 -3.15 -12.02 3.77
CA VAL A 55 -4.56 -11.75 4.14
C VAL A 55 -5.49 -11.64 2.91
N PRO A 56 -5.17 -10.87 1.85
CA PRO A 56 -5.98 -10.86 0.63
C PRO A 56 -6.02 -12.22 -0.08
N ALA A 57 -4.89 -12.93 -0.11
CA ALA A 57 -4.81 -14.25 -0.73
C ALA A 57 -5.77 -15.26 -0.08
N GLY A 58 -5.86 -15.26 1.26
CA GLY A 58 -6.82 -16.07 2.00
C GLY A 58 -8.28 -15.64 1.81
N ALA A 59 -8.53 -14.38 1.48
CA ALA A 59 -9.87 -13.84 1.21
C ALA A 59 -10.32 -14.00 -0.25
N GLY A 60 -9.52 -14.65 -1.11
CA GLY A 60 -9.77 -14.75 -2.55
C GLY A 60 -9.61 -13.41 -3.30
N VAL A 61 -9.07 -12.39 -2.63
CA VAL A 61 -8.84 -11.06 -3.20
C VAL A 61 -7.40 -10.98 -3.68
N ARG A 62 -7.20 -10.77 -4.99
CA ARG A 62 -5.86 -10.60 -5.53
C ARG A 62 -5.33 -9.20 -5.22
N PRO A 63 -4.12 -9.08 -4.63
CA PRO A 63 -3.49 -7.78 -4.46
C PRO A 63 -3.24 -7.13 -5.83
N GLY A 64 -3.26 -5.80 -5.85
CA GLY A 64 -2.96 -5.02 -7.05
C GLY A 64 -1.60 -5.42 -7.65
N ARG A 65 -1.51 -5.43 -8.98
CA ARG A 65 -0.25 -5.78 -9.67
C ARG A 65 0.86 -4.84 -9.21
N ARG A 66 1.97 -5.42 -8.73
CA ARG A 66 3.15 -4.65 -8.34
C ARG A 66 3.57 -3.73 -9.50
N PRO A 67 3.88 -2.44 -9.24
CA PRO A 67 4.32 -1.54 -10.30
C PRO A 67 5.59 -2.10 -10.95
N ALA A 68 5.70 -1.91 -12.27
CA ALA A 68 6.90 -2.30 -13.02
C ALA A 68 8.15 -1.56 -12.54
N ARG A 69 7.95 -0.36 -11.99
CA ARG A 69 9.00 0.44 -11.36
C ARG A 69 9.14 -0.03 -9.91
N PRO A 70 10.31 -0.54 -9.49
CA PRO A 70 10.53 -0.78 -8.08
C PRO A 70 10.41 0.55 -7.34
N TYR A 71 9.66 0.58 -6.25
CA TYR A 71 9.90 1.58 -5.22
C TYR A 71 11.28 1.23 -4.64
N ALA A 72 12.34 1.89 -5.12
CA ALA A 72 13.62 1.75 -4.47
C ALA A 72 13.45 2.21 -3.02
N ARG A 73 13.89 1.41 -2.06
CA ARG A 73 13.98 1.92 -0.70
C ARG A 73 14.98 3.08 -0.73
N PRO A 74 14.71 4.16 0.02
CA PRO A 74 15.63 5.30 0.12
C PRO A 74 17.05 4.89 0.49
N CYS A 75 17.17 3.82 1.27
CA CYS A 75 18.41 3.27 1.79
C CYS A 75 18.48 1.77 1.48
N ASP A 76 19.67 1.27 1.19
CA ASP A 76 19.97 -0.14 1.04
C ASP A 76 19.99 -0.86 2.41
N ALA A 77 20.25 -2.17 2.40
CA ALA A 77 20.30 -2.97 3.62
C ALA A 77 21.41 -2.53 4.60
N ALA A 78 22.38 -1.73 4.16
CA ALA A 78 23.48 -1.19 4.95
C ALA A 78 23.25 0.28 5.36
N GLY A 79 22.06 0.85 5.11
CA GLY A 79 21.76 2.25 5.44
C GLY A 79 22.40 3.26 4.47
N ARG A 80 22.75 2.86 3.25
CA ARG A 80 23.35 3.75 2.23
C ARG A 80 22.32 4.08 1.14
N PRO A 81 22.27 5.32 0.62
CA PRO A 81 21.44 5.61 -0.54
C PRO A 81 21.88 4.79 -1.78
N PRO A 82 20.94 4.28 -2.59
CA PRO A 82 21.27 3.61 -3.84
C PRO A 82 21.78 4.64 -4.87
N GLY A 83 23.09 4.79 -4.96
CA GLY A 83 23.74 5.74 -5.87
C GLY A 83 23.56 7.21 -5.47
N ARG A 84 23.87 8.13 -6.40
CA ARG A 84 23.69 9.58 -6.18
C ARG A 84 22.20 9.91 -6.27
N ALA A 85 21.57 10.14 -5.13
CA ALA A 85 20.20 10.62 -5.09
C ALA A 85 20.06 11.94 -5.89
N PRO A 86 18.95 12.15 -6.62
CA PRO A 86 18.69 13.44 -7.24
C PRO A 86 18.61 14.54 -6.15
N PRO A 87 19.05 15.76 -6.44
CA PRO A 87 19.23 16.82 -5.43
C PRO A 87 17.92 17.27 -4.75
N ASN A 88 16.75 16.84 -5.23
CA ASN A 88 15.43 17.19 -4.68
C ASN A 88 14.80 16.10 -3.79
N VAL A 89 15.51 15.02 -3.50
CA VAL A 89 14.94 13.89 -2.76
C VAL A 89 15.26 13.98 -1.26
N ARG A 90 14.36 14.63 -0.50
CA ARG A 90 14.48 14.86 0.96
C ARG A 90 14.51 13.61 1.84
N HIS A 91 14.24 12.42 1.29
CA HIS A 91 14.34 11.18 2.06
C HIS A 91 15.76 10.61 2.08
N ALA A 92 16.64 11.06 1.18
CA ALA A 92 18.02 10.57 1.11
C ALA A 92 18.83 11.02 2.33
N ASP A 93 18.46 12.16 2.92
CA ASP A 93 19.05 12.70 4.16
C ASP A 93 18.62 11.94 5.43
N ARG A 94 17.80 10.88 5.32
CA ARG A 94 17.26 10.10 6.45
C ARG A 94 17.85 8.68 6.60
N CYS A 95 18.97 8.37 5.95
CA CYS A 95 19.54 7.01 5.93
C CYS A 95 20.43 6.62 7.14
#